data_AF-A0A1G0K7S2-F1
#
_entry.id   AF-A0A1G0K7S2-F1
#
_cell.length_a   1.000
_cell.length_b   1.000
_cell.length_c   1.000
_cell.angle_alpha   90.00
_cell.angle_beta   90.00
_cell.angle_gamma   90.00
#
_symmetry.space_group_name_H-M   'P 1'
#
loop_
_entity.id
_entity.type
_entity.pdbx_description
1 polymer ?
#
loop_
_entity_poly.entity_id
_entity_poly.type
_entity_poly.pdbx_seq_one_letter_code
_entity_poly.pdbx_strand_id
1 'polypeptide(L)'
;MQVTQCVWLFLIGVTVAAGAFASQSVAQQRTLSQTTECALVPDARIALFDEEHLGNQPAWLSAIKAANRGHEVVAGDGYVLIIRQFRDDSTAVDAAQFLKVTLAVESVNLEIDEDEAMLVPVVDGYYVHGGVGFIHKGQYWQAQRPLSEISIRRIEDVLNVTLHATFSARFVATGESKQLTLDVTCDAPVKTVGVLTPWEGKPGASWESFAPREQQH
;
A
#
# COMPACT_ATOMS: atom_id res chain seq x y z
N MET A 1 -40.29 -9.08 80.17
CA MET A 1 -41.44 -8.17 80.29
C MET A 1 -40.93 -6.82 80.72
N GLN A 2 -40.81 -5.87 79.79
CA GLN A 2 -41.14 -4.47 80.07
C GLN A 2 -41.22 -3.69 78.76
N VAL A 3 -42.20 -2.80 78.78
CA VAL A 3 -42.78 -2.00 77.73
C VAL A 3 -41.90 -0.79 77.43
N THR A 4 -41.68 -0.57 76.13
CA THR A 4 -41.77 0.69 75.38
C THR A 4 -41.61 2.03 76.13
N GLN A 5 -40.67 2.86 75.66
CA GLN A 5 -40.84 4.32 75.64
C GLN A 5 -40.18 4.94 74.39
N CYS A 6 -40.97 5.70 73.66
CA CYS A 6 -40.61 6.54 72.51
C CYS A 6 -39.84 7.78 72.96
N VAL A 7 -38.86 8.25 72.17
CA VAL A 7 -38.64 9.68 71.91
C VAL A 7 -38.06 9.85 70.49
N TRP A 8 -38.66 10.78 69.75
CA TRP A 8 -38.35 11.21 68.39
C TRP A 8 -37.09 12.07 68.32
N LEU A 9 -36.33 12.00 67.22
CA LEU A 9 -35.65 13.18 66.66
C LEU A 9 -35.19 12.95 65.21
N PHE A 10 -35.77 13.76 64.32
CA PHE A 10 -35.27 14.31 63.06
C PHE A 10 -34.10 13.61 62.36
N LEU A 11 -34.38 13.07 61.16
CA LEU A 11 -33.38 12.92 60.12
C LEU A 11 -33.85 13.61 58.84
N ILE A 12 -32.99 14.54 58.45
CA ILE A 12 -33.02 15.40 57.26
C ILE A 12 -32.99 14.51 56.02
N GLY A 13 -33.88 14.82 55.07
CA GLY A 13 -33.89 14.18 53.77
C GLY A 13 -32.60 14.47 53.01
N VAL A 14 -31.90 13.40 52.62
CA VAL A 14 -30.90 13.44 51.56
C VAL A 14 -31.45 12.60 50.42
N THR A 15 -32.04 13.28 49.44
CA THR A 15 -32.43 12.68 48.16
C THR A 15 -31.14 12.39 47.40
N VAL A 16 -30.73 11.12 47.35
CA VAL A 16 -29.62 10.70 46.49
C VAL A 16 -30.15 10.70 45.06
N ALA A 17 -29.92 11.80 44.33
CA ALA A 17 -30.07 11.81 42.89
C ALA A 17 -29.01 10.87 42.30
N ALA A 18 -29.45 9.72 41.80
CA ALA A 18 -28.63 8.81 41.01
C ALA A 18 -28.27 9.52 39.69
N GLY A 19 -27.16 10.25 39.71
CA GLY A 19 -26.53 10.78 38.51
C GLY A 19 -25.93 9.61 37.73
N ALA A 20 -26.66 9.12 36.73
CA ALA A 20 -26.10 8.25 35.71
C ALA A 20 -25.05 9.06 34.93
N PHE A 21 -23.78 8.89 35.27
CA PHE A 21 -22.68 9.30 34.41
C PHE A 21 -22.69 8.38 33.18
N ALA A 22 -23.43 8.78 32.16
CA ALA A 22 -23.27 8.24 30.82
C ALA A 22 -21.92 8.74 30.30
N SER A 23 -20.86 7.97 30.54
CA SER A 23 -19.59 8.11 29.84
C SER A 23 -19.84 7.81 28.36
N GLN A 24 -20.09 8.84 27.57
CA GLN A 24 -20.02 8.74 26.12
C GLN A 24 -18.54 8.59 25.77
N SER A 25 -18.07 7.35 25.70
CA SER A 25 -16.84 7.03 24.99
C SER A 25 -17.09 7.36 23.52
N VAL A 26 -16.70 8.57 23.10
CA VAL A 26 -16.53 8.87 21.68
C VAL A 26 -15.32 8.07 21.24
N ALA A 27 -15.54 6.79 20.92
CA ALA A 27 -14.62 6.03 20.11
C ALA A 27 -14.68 6.65 18.72
N GLN A 28 -13.84 7.66 18.49
CA GLN A 28 -13.60 8.18 17.15
C GLN A 28 -13.00 7.01 16.35
N GLN A 29 -13.84 6.33 15.58
CA GLN A 29 -13.39 5.38 14.55
C GLN A 29 -12.53 6.19 13.57
N ARG A 30 -11.23 6.22 13.83
CA ARG A 30 -10.25 6.77 12.89
C ARG A 30 -10.16 5.78 11.75
N THR A 31 -10.76 6.14 10.62
CA THR A 31 -10.74 5.34 9.40
C THR A 31 -9.30 5.24 8.91
N LEU A 32 -8.80 4.01 8.74
CA LEU A 32 -7.57 3.77 7.98
C LEU A 32 -7.83 4.21 6.54
N SER A 33 -7.08 5.20 6.05
CA SER A 33 -7.16 5.62 4.66
C SER A 33 -6.24 4.74 3.84
N GLN A 34 -6.80 3.89 2.99
CA GLN A 34 -6.06 3.11 2.00
C GLN A 34 -6.36 3.66 0.61
N THR A 35 -5.31 4.01 -0.11
CA THR A 35 -5.38 4.39 -1.53
C THR A 35 -4.78 3.27 -2.36
N THR A 36 -5.40 2.98 -3.50
CA THR A 36 -4.87 2.07 -4.52
C THR A 36 -4.83 2.85 -5.83
N GLU A 37 -3.64 3.02 -6.38
CA GLU A 37 -3.42 3.60 -7.69
C GLU A 37 -2.92 2.51 -8.63
N CYS A 38 -3.54 2.44 -9.81
CA CYS A 38 -3.15 1.54 -10.87
C CYS A 38 -3.03 2.29 -12.19
N ALA A 39 -2.15 1.83 -13.07
CA ALA A 39 -2.00 2.38 -14.40
C ALA A 39 -1.36 1.36 -15.35
N LEU A 40 -1.83 1.34 -16.59
CA LEU A 40 -1.14 0.68 -17.69
C LEU A 40 -0.36 1.73 -18.49
N VAL A 41 0.93 1.49 -18.71
CA VAL A 41 1.82 2.43 -19.39
C VAL A 41 2.34 1.79 -20.67
N PRO A 42 1.80 2.12 -21.85
CA PRO A 42 2.38 1.73 -23.14
C PRO A 42 3.69 2.48 -23.40
N ASP A 43 4.45 2.00 -24.40
CA ASP A 43 5.73 2.56 -24.82
C ASP A 43 6.70 2.76 -23.66
N ALA A 44 6.72 1.76 -22.77
CA ALA A 44 7.45 1.81 -21.50
C ALA A 44 8.22 0.53 -21.23
N ARG A 45 9.20 0.65 -20.33
CA ARG A 45 9.95 -0.47 -19.78
C ARG A 45 10.36 -0.18 -18.34
N ILE A 46 10.66 -1.23 -17.60
CA ILE A 46 11.22 -1.13 -16.25
C ILE A 46 12.69 -0.73 -16.36
N ALA A 47 13.07 0.33 -15.65
CA ALA A 47 14.46 0.70 -15.47
C ALA A 47 15.04 0.03 -14.22
N LEU A 48 16.22 -0.57 -14.39
CA LEU A 48 17.04 -1.03 -13.29
C LEU A 48 18.23 -0.08 -13.21
N PHE A 49 18.39 0.60 -12.07
CA PHE A 49 19.63 1.31 -11.80
C PHE A 49 20.72 0.32 -11.41
N ASP A 50 21.95 0.62 -11.79
CA ASP A 50 23.11 -0.24 -11.57
C ASP A 50 23.50 -0.30 -10.09
N GLU A 51 23.70 -1.51 -9.58
CA GLU A 51 24.05 -1.79 -8.17
C GLU A 51 25.49 -1.43 -7.84
N GLU A 52 26.37 -1.30 -8.85
CA GLU A 52 27.80 -1.02 -8.68
C GLU A 52 28.05 0.30 -7.92
N HIS A 53 27.08 1.21 -7.94
CA HIS A 53 27.16 2.52 -7.28
C HIS A 53 26.60 2.55 -5.84
N LEU A 54 26.16 1.41 -5.28
CA LEU A 54 25.65 1.33 -3.89
C LEU A 54 26.76 1.19 -2.84
N GLY A 55 27.95 0.73 -3.23
CA GLY A 55 29.03 0.36 -2.30
C GLY A 55 29.63 1.50 -1.47
N ASN A 56 29.45 2.76 -1.89
CA ASN A 56 30.02 3.95 -1.23
C ASN A 56 28.96 4.88 -0.60
N GLN A 57 27.73 4.41 -0.43
CA GLN A 57 26.63 5.23 0.11
C GLN A 57 26.27 4.85 1.55
N PRO A 58 25.71 5.79 2.34
CA PRO A 58 25.17 5.45 3.65
C PRO A 58 24.15 4.31 3.56
N ALA A 59 24.18 3.39 4.53
CA ALA A 59 23.32 2.20 4.54
C ALA A 59 21.82 2.52 4.36
N TRP A 60 21.37 3.64 4.94
CA TRP A 60 19.98 4.10 4.83
C TRP A 60 19.58 4.42 3.38
N LEU A 61 20.49 5.03 2.61
CA LEU A 61 20.25 5.38 1.20
C LEU A 61 20.29 4.14 0.32
N SER A 62 21.17 3.18 0.64
CA SER A 62 21.19 1.88 -0.03
C SER A 62 19.87 1.13 0.17
N ALA A 63 19.30 1.16 1.37
CA ALA A 63 18.01 0.52 1.65
C ALA A 63 16.86 1.20 0.90
N ILE A 64 16.82 2.54 0.88
CA ILE A 64 15.82 3.30 0.10
C ILE A 64 15.91 2.97 -1.39
N LYS A 65 17.13 2.98 -1.95
CA LYS A 65 17.35 2.63 -3.36
C LYS A 65 16.89 1.21 -3.62
N ALA A 66 17.35 0.25 -2.82
CA ALA A 66 16.97 -1.16 -2.98
C ALA A 66 15.44 -1.36 -2.96
N ALA A 67 14.70 -0.63 -2.13
CA ALA A 67 13.23 -0.70 -2.12
C ALA A 67 12.55 -0.08 -3.36
N ASN A 68 13.23 0.78 -4.12
CA ASN A 68 12.75 1.34 -5.39
C ASN A 68 13.22 0.55 -6.62
N ARG A 69 14.08 -0.46 -6.43
CA ARG A 69 14.63 -1.25 -7.54
C ARG A 69 13.51 -1.93 -8.31
N GLY A 70 13.49 -1.73 -9.63
CA GLY A 70 12.48 -2.31 -10.51
C GLY A 70 11.10 -1.65 -10.44
N HIS A 71 10.99 -0.51 -9.76
CA HIS A 71 9.77 0.31 -9.70
C HIS A 71 9.88 1.63 -10.48
N GLU A 72 11.02 1.86 -11.14
CA GLU A 72 11.21 2.96 -12.08
C GLU A 72 10.73 2.57 -13.48
N VAL A 73 9.95 3.45 -14.10
CA VAL A 73 9.35 3.26 -15.42
C VAL A 73 9.83 4.36 -16.34
N VAL A 74 10.44 3.95 -17.45
CA VAL A 74 11.02 4.86 -18.46
C VAL A 74 10.47 4.50 -19.84
N ALA A 75 10.71 5.38 -20.82
CA ALA A 75 10.34 5.11 -22.21
C ALA A 75 10.98 3.82 -22.73
N GLY A 76 10.21 3.04 -23.47
CA GLY A 76 10.57 1.73 -24.00
C GLY A 76 9.63 1.29 -25.12
N ASP A 77 9.64 0.01 -25.42
CA ASP A 77 8.91 -0.63 -26.53
C ASP A 77 7.84 -1.63 -26.05
N GLY A 78 7.55 -1.66 -24.75
CA GLY A 78 6.61 -2.61 -24.14
C GLY A 78 5.51 -1.94 -23.33
N TYR A 79 4.83 -2.75 -22.54
CA TYR A 79 3.78 -2.33 -21.62
C TYR A 79 4.24 -2.56 -20.18
N VAL A 80 4.02 -1.57 -19.33
CA VAL A 80 4.28 -1.67 -17.90
C VAL A 80 3.00 -1.46 -17.11
N LEU A 81 2.63 -2.44 -16.29
CA LEU A 81 1.57 -2.28 -15.30
C LEU A 81 2.16 -1.79 -13.98
N ILE A 82 1.56 -0.73 -13.45
CA ILE A 82 1.91 -0.11 -12.17
C ILE A 82 0.76 -0.35 -11.21
N ILE A 83 1.06 -0.87 -10.01
CA ILE A 83 0.13 -0.93 -8.89
C ILE A 83 0.82 -0.37 -7.67
N ARG A 84 0.14 0.54 -6.99
CA ARG A 84 0.65 1.25 -5.83
C ARG A 84 -0.44 1.27 -4.77
N GLN A 85 -0.13 0.80 -3.58
CA GLN A 85 -1.04 0.92 -2.45
C GLN A 85 -0.34 1.65 -1.33
N PHE A 86 -1.04 2.63 -0.77
CA PHE A 86 -0.58 3.36 0.39
C PHE A 86 -1.66 3.31 1.45
N ARG A 87 -1.28 2.95 2.67
CA ARG A 87 -2.16 2.96 3.82
C ARG A 87 -1.58 3.89 4.88
N ASP A 88 -2.29 4.96 5.15
CA ASP A 88 -1.98 5.82 6.28
C ASP A 88 -2.55 5.19 7.57
N ASP A 89 -1.66 4.94 8.53
CA ASP A 89 -2.04 4.47 9.85
C ASP A 89 -1.95 5.62 10.85
N SER A 90 -3.05 6.34 11.00
CA SER A 90 -3.20 7.47 11.92
C SER A 90 -3.01 7.15 13.41
N THR A 91 -2.71 5.89 13.76
CA THR A 91 -2.46 5.46 15.15
C THR A 91 -1.01 5.58 15.58
N ALA A 92 -0.06 5.68 14.65
CA ALA A 92 1.35 5.91 14.96
C ALA A 92 2.04 6.77 13.89
N VAL A 93 2.81 7.76 14.35
CA VAL A 93 3.45 8.81 13.54
C VAL A 93 4.33 8.27 12.39
N ASP A 94 4.74 7.00 12.45
CA ASP A 94 5.59 6.34 11.43
C ASP A 94 4.98 5.02 10.89
N ALA A 95 3.68 4.76 11.07
CA ALA A 95 3.07 3.47 10.74
C ALA A 95 2.49 3.37 9.32
N ALA A 96 2.63 4.41 8.51
CA ALA A 96 2.24 4.37 7.10
C ALA A 96 2.90 3.18 6.38
N GLN A 97 2.11 2.46 5.59
CA GLN A 97 2.56 1.30 4.84
C GLN A 97 2.43 1.57 3.34
N PHE A 98 3.37 1.01 2.59
CA PHE A 98 3.38 1.08 1.14
C PHE A 98 3.51 -0.33 0.56
N LEU A 99 2.90 -0.53 -0.60
CA LEU A 99 3.11 -1.68 -1.47
C LEU A 99 3.26 -1.17 -2.90
N LYS A 100 4.22 -1.74 -3.64
CA LYS A 100 4.40 -1.47 -5.06
C LYS A 100 4.54 -2.76 -5.81
N VAL A 101 3.86 -2.83 -6.95
CA VAL A 101 4.02 -3.88 -7.97
C VAL A 101 4.31 -3.19 -9.29
N THR A 102 5.31 -3.65 -10.02
CA THR A 102 5.64 -3.14 -11.35
C THR A 102 5.94 -4.32 -12.23
N LEU A 103 5.11 -4.51 -13.26
CA LEU A 103 5.16 -5.68 -14.13
C LEU A 103 5.42 -5.21 -15.56
N ALA A 104 6.41 -5.80 -16.21
CA ALA A 104 6.53 -5.74 -17.66
C ALA A 104 5.65 -6.86 -18.22
N VAL A 105 4.70 -6.52 -19.08
CA VAL A 105 3.73 -7.46 -19.65
C VAL A 105 3.88 -7.52 -21.15
N GLU A 106 3.47 -8.63 -21.74
CA GLU A 106 3.38 -8.75 -23.20
C GLU A 106 2.36 -7.74 -23.77
N SER A 107 2.33 -7.63 -25.10
CA SER A 107 1.48 -6.66 -25.79
C SER A 107 0.02 -6.77 -25.34
N VAL A 108 -0.52 -5.66 -24.85
CA VAL A 108 -1.93 -5.56 -24.45
C VAL A 108 -2.71 -5.05 -25.65
N ASN A 109 -3.62 -5.87 -26.19
CA ASN A 109 -4.63 -5.34 -27.10
C ASN A 109 -5.51 -4.37 -26.30
N LEU A 110 -5.56 -3.09 -26.68
CA LEU A 110 -6.42 -2.12 -26.01
C LEU A 110 -7.85 -2.15 -26.56
N GLU A 111 -8.10 -2.84 -27.67
CA GLU A 111 -9.42 -2.98 -28.29
C GLU A 111 -10.14 -4.27 -27.86
N ILE A 112 -9.88 -4.77 -26.65
CA ILE A 112 -10.60 -5.94 -26.11
C ILE A 112 -12.09 -5.62 -26.05
N ASP A 113 -12.92 -6.58 -26.46
CA ASP A 113 -14.37 -6.50 -26.39
C ASP A 113 -14.84 -6.25 -24.95
N GLU A 114 -15.89 -5.44 -24.81
CA GLU A 114 -16.54 -5.23 -23.53
C GLU A 114 -16.94 -6.58 -22.92
N ASP A 115 -16.68 -6.73 -21.62
CA ASP A 115 -16.99 -7.92 -20.84
C ASP A 115 -16.13 -9.19 -21.07
N GLU A 116 -15.18 -9.22 -22.02
CA GLU A 116 -14.22 -10.33 -22.15
C GLU A 116 -12.93 -10.09 -21.34
N ALA A 117 -12.44 -11.14 -20.67
CA ALA A 117 -11.18 -11.10 -19.93
C ALA A 117 -10.04 -11.66 -20.79
N MET A 118 -9.00 -10.84 -20.99
CA MET A 118 -7.74 -11.23 -21.63
C MET A 118 -6.71 -11.60 -20.57
N LEU A 119 -6.13 -12.80 -20.69
CA LEU A 119 -4.96 -13.20 -19.90
C LEU A 119 -3.69 -12.71 -20.59
N VAL A 120 -2.87 -11.95 -19.87
CA VAL A 120 -1.64 -11.34 -20.40
C VAL A 120 -0.43 -11.89 -19.64
N PRO A 121 0.54 -12.51 -20.34
CA PRO A 121 1.77 -12.97 -19.73
C PRO A 121 2.61 -11.83 -19.13
N VAL A 122 3.21 -12.09 -17.98
CA VAL A 122 4.17 -11.21 -17.32
C VAL A 122 5.58 -11.64 -17.71
N VAL A 123 6.33 -10.74 -18.31
CA VAL A 123 7.71 -10.97 -18.78
C VAL A 123 8.71 -10.80 -17.64
N ASP A 124 8.54 -9.74 -16.85
CA ASP A 124 9.33 -9.47 -15.64
C ASP A 124 8.46 -8.73 -14.62
N GLY A 125 8.86 -8.74 -13.35
CA GLY A 125 8.09 -8.05 -12.33
C GLY A 125 8.83 -7.84 -11.01
N TYR A 126 8.43 -6.80 -10.30
CA TYR A 126 8.99 -6.44 -9.01
C TYR A 126 7.87 -6.18 -8.03
N TYR A 127 8.09 -6.63 -6.81
CA TYR A 127 7.21 -6.40 -5.68
C TYR A 127 8.03 -5.86 -4.51
N VAL A 128 7.48 -4.87 -3.82
CA VAL A 128 7.97 -4.40 -2.53
C VAL A 128 6.80 -4.03 -1.62
N HIS A 129 6.93 -4.32 -0.32
CA HIS A 129 5.96 -3.91 0.69
C HIS A 129 6.63 -3.71 2.04
N GLY A 130 6.31 -2.62 2.73
CA GLY A 130 6.81 -2.37 4.07
C GLY A 130 6.28 -1.09 4.70
N GLY A 131 6.83 -0.75 5.86
CA GLY A 131 6.55 0.53 6.53
C GLY A 131 7.40 1.63 5.92
N VAL A 132 6.76 2.75 5.59
CA VAL A 132 7.41 3.95 5.04
C VAL A 132 8.52 4.35 6.01
N GLY A 133 8.21 4.73 7.25
CA GLY A 133 9.17 5.21 8.25
C GLY A 133 10.31 4.24 8.59
N PHE A 134 10.18 2.95 8.29
CA PHE A 134 11.19 1.93 8.59
C PHE A 134 11.97 1.42 7.37
N ILE A 135 11.68 1.95 6.18
CA ILE A 135 12.30 1.48 4.94
C ILE A 135 13.81 1.62 4.95
N HIS A 136 14.32 2.70 5.53
CA HIS A 136 15.74 3.01 5.65
C HIS A 136 16.48 2.04 6.59
N LYS A 137 15.74 1.25 7.37
CA LYS A 137 16.24 0.15 8.22
C LYS A 137 16.12 -1.22 7.55
N GLY A 138 15.74 -1.26 6.27
CA GLY A 138 15.54 -2.52 5.53
C GLY A 138 14.27 -3.28 5.93
N GLN A 139 13.32 -2.64 6.63
CA GLN A 139 12.11 -3.30 7.12
C GLN A 139 11.02 -3.36 6.05
N TYR A 140 11.30 -4.09 4.97
CA TYR A 140 10.37 -4.35 3.89
C TYR A 140 10.63 -5.72 3.27
N TRP A 141 9.59 -6.27 2.65
CA TRP A 141 9.60 -7.48 1.86
C TRP A 141 9.80 -7.11 0.39
N GLN A 142 10.54 -7.92 -0.35
CA GLN A 142 10.70 -7.75 -1.79
C GLN A 142 10.67 -9.10 -2.52
N ALA A 143 10.22 -9.09 -3.78
CA ALA A 143 10.27 -10.24 -4.67
C ALA A 143 10.54 -9.81 -6.11
N GLN A 144 11.16 -10.70 -6.88
CA GLN A 144 11.35 -10.57 -8.33
C GLN A 144 10.53 -11.65 -9.02
N ARG A 145 9.92 -11.30 -10.15
CA ARG A 145 8.95 -12.11 -10.92
C ARG A 145 7.86 -12.73 -10.02
N PRO A 146 7.06 -11.90 -9.32
CA PRO A 146 6.06 -12.40 -8.37
C PRO A 146 4.84 -13.03 -9.06
N LEU A 147 4.65 -12.80 -10.37
CA LEU A 147 3.51 -13.27 -11.16
C LEU A 147 3.98 -13.76 -12.52
N SER A 148 3.24 -14.69 -13.11
CA SER A 148 3.43 -15.18 -14.48
C SER A 148 2.40 -14.63 -15.48
N GLU A 149 1.24 -14.21 -14.99
CA GLU A 149 0.14 -13.68 -15.80
C GLU A 149 -0.72 -12.71 -15.01
N ILE A 150 -1.47 -11.88 -15.72
CA ILE A 150 -2.53 -11.00 -15.19
C ILE A 150 -3.79 -11.15 -16.02
N SER A 151 -4.94 -10.81 -15.45
CA SER A 151 -6.20 -10.69 -16.18
C SER A 151 -6.54 -9.22 -16.40
N ILE A 152 -6.85 -8.86 -17.64
CA ILE A 152 -7.31 -7.52 -18.02
C ILE A 152 -8.69 -7.66 -18.64
N ARG A 153 -9.64 -6.84 -18.18
CA ARG A 153 -11.01 -6.79 -18.69
C ARG A 153 -11.39 -5.36 -18.97
N ARG A 154 -12.10 -5.11 -20.06
CA ARG A 154 -12.73 -3.81 -20.31
C ARG A 154 -14.11 -3.78 -19.63
N ILE A 155 -14.31 -2.79 -18.76
CA ILE A 155 -15.60 -2.49 -18.14
C ILE A 155 -15.91 -1.04 -18.46
N GLU A 156 -16.92 -0.81 -19.31
CA GLU A 156 -17.19 0.49 -19.91
C GLU A 156 -15.91 1.02 -20.61
N ASP A 157 -15.51 2.25 -20.33
CA ASP A 157 -14.31 2.88 -20.92
C ASP A 157 -13.00 2.60 -20.14
N VAL A 158 -13.05 1.79 -19.09
CA VAL A 158 -11.94 1.58 -18.17
C VAL A 158 -11.39 0.15 -18.27
N LEU A 159 -10.07 0.02 -18.26
CA LEU A 159 -9.40 -1.26 -18.12
C LEU A 159 -9.37 -1.64 -16.65
N ASN A 160 -10.02 -2.73 -16.30
CA ASN A 160 -9.92 -3.34 -14.99
C ASN A 160 -8.88 -4.45 -15.02
N VAL A 161 -7.98 -4.45 -14.05
CA VAL A 161 -6.87 -5.41 -13.98
C VAL A 161 -6.98 -6.19 -12.68
N THR A 162 -6.85 -7.51 -12.78
CA THR A 162 -6.86 -8.43 -11.63
C THR A 162 -5.57 -9.23 -11.58
N LEU A 163 -4.96 -9.25 -10.39
CA LEU A 163 -3.75 -10.00 -10.05
C LEU A 163 -4.11 -10.97 -8.94
N HIS A 164 -3.77 -12.23 -9.14
CA HIS A 164 -3.82 -13.24 -8.10
C HIS A 164 -2.54 -14.07 -8.16
N ALA A 165 -1.74 -14.05 -7.10
CA ALA A 165 -0.50 -14.81 -7.05
C ALA A 165 -0.09 -15.16 -5.62
N THR A 166 0.62 -16.27 -5.49
CA THR A 166 1.38 -16.61 -4.29
C THR A 166 2.84 -16.78 -4.67
N PHE A 167 3.73 -16.08 -3.98
CA PHE A 167 5.16 -16.03 -4.31
C PHE A 167 6.04 -15.95 -3.07
N SER A 168 7.31 -16.33 -3.22
CA SER A 168 8.32 -16.18 -2.18
C SER A 168 8.85 -14.73 -2.16
N ALA A 169 8.75 -14.07 -1.03
CA ALA A 169 9.34 -12.76 -0.79
C ALA A 169 10.44 -12.85 0.27
N ARG A 170 11.46 -12.01 0.12
CA ARG A 170 12.57 -11.89 1.07
C ARG A 170 12.43 -10.63 1.91
N PHE A 171 12.53 -10.75 3.22
CA PHE A 171 12.64 -9.63 4.13
C PHE A 171 14.07 -9.09 4.12
N VAL A 172 14.24 -7.81 3.81
CA VAL A 172 15.58 -7.26 3.55
C VAL A 172 16.44 -7.19 4.83
N ALA A 173 15.85 -6.86 5.97
CA ALA A 173 16.61 -6.67 7.21
C ALA A 173 17.27 -7.97 7.73
N THR A 174 16.61 -9.12 7.57
CA THR A 174 17.09 -10.41 8.11
C THR A 174 17.47 -11.43 7.04
N GLY A 175 17.04 -11.21 5.78
CA GLY A 175 17.16 -12.19 4.71
C GLY A 175 16.15 -13.35 4.79
N GLU A 176 15.26 -13.35 5.77
CA GLU A 176 14.18 -14.33 5.90
C GLU A 176 13.34 -14.39 4.62
N SER A 177 12.92 -15.59 4.22
CA SER A 177 12.01 -15.79 3.08
C SER A 177 10.67 -16.32 3.56
N LYS A 178 9.57 -15.76 3.02
CA LYS A 178 8.20 -16.13 3.37
C LYS A 178 7.33 -16.13 2.12
N GLN A 179 6.37 -17.06 2.08
CA GLN A 179 5.32 -17.01 1.06
C GLN A 179 4.32 -15.89 1.38
N LEU A 180 4.08 -15.02 0.40
CA LEU A 180 3.08 -13.97 0.43
C LEU A 180 2.05 -14.22 -0.67
N THR A 181 0.85 -13.69 -0.46
CA THR A 181 -0.23 -13.69 -1.45
C THR A 181 -0.52 -12.24 -1.85
N LEU A 182 -0.67 -12.03 -3.16
CA LEU A 182 -1.14 -10.78 -3.74
C LEU A 182 -2.48 -11.08 -4.41
N ASP A 183 -3.50 -10.36 -3.97
CA ASP A 183 -4.86 -10.40 -4.54
C ASP A 183 -5.34 -8.97 -4.67
N VAL A 184 -5.35 -8.45 -5.90
CA VAL A 184 -5.67 -7.05 -6.18
C VAL A 184 -6.49 -6.97 -7.46
N THR A 185 -7.59 -6.24 -7.38
CA THR A 185 -8.36 -5.78 -8.54
C THR A 185 -8.39 -4.26 -8.52
N CYS A 186 -8.10 -3.61 -9.65
CA CYS A 186 -8.13 -2.17 -9.75
C CYS A 186 -8.34 -1.67 -11.17
N ASP A 187 -8.83 -0.44 -11.26
CA ASP A 187 -8.95 0.29 -12.52
C ASP A 187 -7.60 0.85 -12.94
N ALA A 188 -7.14 0.48 -14.13
CA ALA A 188 -5.85 0.82 -14.70
C ALA A 188 -6.03 1.77 -15.89
N PRO A 189 -6.23 3.07 -15.66
CA PRO A 189 -6.20 4.05 -16.75
C PRO A 189 -4.87 3.97 -17.50
N VAL A 190 -4.94 4.21 -18.80
CA VAL A 190 -3.75 4.27 -19.65
C VAL A 190 -3.03 5.60 -19.41
N LYS A 191 -1.75 5.55 -19.03
CA LYS A 191 -0.91 6.74 -18.78
C LYS A 191 0.33 6.71 -19.66
N THR A 192 0.87 7.87 -20.00
CA THR A 192 2.19 7.96 -20.64
C THR A 192 3.29 8.12 -19.60
N VAL A 193 4.52 7.71 -19.93
CA VAL A 193 5.68 7.83 -19.02
C VAL A 193 5.86 9.28 -18.52
N GLY A 194 5.59 10.27 -19.36
CA GLY A 194 5.80 11.69 -19.05
C GLY A 194 4.90 12.25 -17.94
N VAL A 195 3.77 11.61 -17.65
CA VAL A 195 2.81 12.07 -16.62
C VAL A 195 2.92 11.33 -15.29
N LEU A 196 3.80 10.33 -15.19
CA LEU A 196 3.99 9.57 -13.95
C LEU A 196 4.57 10.45 -12.84
N THR A 197 4.07 10.25 -11.63
CA THR A 197 4.61 10.83 -10.40
C THR A 197 5.82 10.01 -9.87
N PRO A 198 6.61 10.54 -8.92
CA PRO A 198 7.65 9.78 -8.23
C PRO A 198 7.13 8.49 -7.56
N TRP A 199 5.91 8.51 -7.03
CA TRP A 199 5.25 7.36 -6.42
C TRP A 199 4.89 6.30 -7.46
N GLU A 200 4.40 6.70 -8.62
CA GLU A 200 3.98 5.80 -9.69
C GLU A 200 5.15 5.15 -10.41
N GLY A 201 6.29 5.83 -10.53
CA GLY A 201 7.48 5.22 -11.13
C GLY A 201 8.40 6.18 -11.89
N LYS A 202 8.22 7.49 -11.74
CA LYS A 202 9.20 8.45 -12.26
C LYS A 202 10.59 8.17 -11.64
N PRO A 203 11.69 8.34 -12.42
CA PRO A 203 13.03 8.17 -11.89
C PRO A 203 13.26 8.95 -10.60
N GLY A 204 13.69 8.24 -9.55
CA GLY A 204 13.80 8.83 -8.23
C GLY A 204 14.22 7.82 -7.16
N ALA A 205 15.10 8.28 -6.27
CA ALA A 205 15.48 7.58 -5.05
C ALA A 205 15.10 8.40 -3.80
N SER A 206 14.07 9.25 -3.91
CA SER A 206 13.62 10.13 -2.84
C SER A 206 12.46 9.52 -2.05
N TRP A 207 12.14 10.14 -0.91
CA TRP A 207 10.98 9.79 -0.10
C TRP A 207 9.65 9.92 -0.85
N GLU A 208 9.59 10.80 -1.84
CA GLU A 208 8.40 11.04 -2.64
C GLU A 208 8.00 9.82 -3.45
N SER A 209 8.92 8.88 -3.65
CA SER A 209 8.62 7.60 -4.27
C SER A 209 7.89 6.63 -3.34
N PHE A 210 7.64 6.93 -2.05
CA PHE A 210 7.00 5.99 -1.10
C PHE A 210 5.64 6.42 -0.57
N ALA A 211 5.14 7.58 -0.99
CA ALA A 211 3.83 8.07 -0.62
C ALA A 211 3.23 8.89 -1.77
N PRO A 212 1.90 8.85 -1.96
CA PRO A 212 1.24 9.72 -2.93
C PRO A 212 1.44 11.20 -2.55
N ARG A 213 1.49 12.07 -3.56
CA ARG A 213 1.85 13.50 -3.39
C ARG A 213 0.90 14.25 -2.44
N GLU A 214 -0.37 13.83 -2.38
CA GLU A 214 -1.40 14.50 -1.58
C GLU A 214 -1.23 14.35 -0.07
N GLN A 215 -0.34 13.46 0.41
CA GLN A 215 -0.18 13.16 1.84
C GLN A 215 1.19 13.56 2.42
N GLN A 216 2.00 14.31 1.67
CA GLN A 216 3.27 14.86 2.16
C GLN A 216 3.01 16.18 2.92
N HIS A 217 2.65 16.06 4.20
CA HIS A 217 2.46 17.20 5.12
C HIS A 217 3.76 17.63 5.81
#